data_AF-A0A839PTZ0-F1
#
_entry.id   AF-A0A839PTZ0-F1
#
_cell.length_a   1.000
_cell.length_b   1.000
_cell.length_c   1.000
_cell.angle_alpha   90.00
_cell.angle_beta   90.00
_cell.angle_gamma   90.00
#
_symmetry.space_group_name_H-M   'P 1'
#
loop_
_entity.id
_entity.type
_entity.pdbx_description
1 polymer ?
#
loop_
_entity_poly.entity_id
_entity_poly.type
_entity_poly.pdbx_seq_one_letter_code
_entity_poly.pdbx_strand_id
1 'polypeptide(L)'
;MGAADDDDERDGTRAVPDAVPWRRAWHDALYASGSGFYRSGDGPAAHFATAANGPAGAALAEALLALWHRSHPRPPTVVVDVGAGHGELAAHLAALLDRAGDGGASATTRVVAVDVTARPAALPDRVEWLVSPGGAALPHALDEALDEAFVGALVVAHEWLDVVPCTVAEVGTDGALHELLVDPASGIETLGDALVGDDLSWCERYWRATEPGDRVEVGRSRDEAWSGLLGRVRSGLVVAVDYGHTTGTRPPAGTLTGYAGGRQVVPVPDGACDVTAHVAVDSLEADERVRQRDVLDALGLTGATPAHDLARADPLAYLSALQRSSALTALRDREGYGAFWWVVRRVRPADVP
;
A
#
# COMPACT_ATOMS: atom_id res chain seq x y z
N MET A 1 -59.91 28.28 -23.55
CA MET A 1 -60.82 27.66 -22.58
C MET A 1 -61.12 26.27 -23.11
N GLY A 2 -60.53 25.17 -22.63
CA GLY A 2 -59.62 24.96 -21.51
C GLY A 2 -58.51 23.98 -21.89
N ALA A 3 -57.48 24.00 -21.07
CA ALA A 3 -56.33 23.11 -21.08
C ALA A 3 -56.73 21.68 -20.70
N ALA A 4 -55.97 20.71 -21.22
CA ALA A 4 -55.75 19.43 -20.56
C ALA A 4 -54.23 19.27 -20.49
N ASP A 5 -53.70 19.61 -19.32
CA ASP A 5 -52.40 19.17 -18.83
C ASP A 5 -52.48 17.66 -18.62
N ASP A 6 -51.59 16.91 -19.28
CA ASP A 6 -51.17 15.59 -18.82
C ASP A 6 -49.69 15.75 -18.43
N ASP A 7 -49.48 16.01 -17.14
CA ASP A 7 -48.20 15.86 -16.46
C ASP A 7 -47.84 14.37 -16.43
N ASP A 8 -46.96 13.95 -17.34
CA ASP A 8 -46.24 12.68 -17.23
C ASP A 8 -44.86 12.97 -16.64
N GLU A 9 -44.83 13.23 -15.32
CA GLU A 9 -43.62 13.16 -14.50
C GLU A 9 -43.09 11.72 -14.55
N ARG A 10 -42.27 11.43 -15.57
CA ARG A 10 -41.42 10.25 -15.58
C ARG A 10 -40.17 10.55 -14.78
N ASP A 11 -40.19 10.07 -13.53
CA ASP A 11 -39.01 9.63 -12.79
C ASP A 11 -38.07 8.88 -13.74
N GLY A 12 -36.99 9.56 -14.10
CA GLY A 12 -36.02 9.16 -15.08
C GLY A 12 -34.68 8.93 -14.42
N THR A 13 -34.62 8.08 -13.39
CA THR A 13 -33.36 7.43 -13.00
C THR A 13 -32.98 6.47 -14.13
N ARG A 14 -32.50 7.04 -15.24
CA ARG A 14 -32.04 6.27 -16.39
C ARG A 14 -30.79 5.55 -15.93
N ALA A 15 -30.94 4.26 -15.59
CA ALA A 15 -29.82 3.36 -15.36
C ALA A 15 -28.78 3.60 -16.46
N VAL A 16 -27.60 4.08 -16.06
CA VAL A 16 -26.47 4.22 -16.96
C VAL A 16 -26.10 2.79 -17.36
N PRO A 17 -26.27 2.37 -18.63
CA PRO A 17 -26.22 0.95 -19.02
C PRO A 17 -24.90 0.23 -18.71
N ASP A 18 -23.86 1.00 -18.33
CA ASP A 18 -22.48 0.53 -18.19
C ASP A 18 -21.88 0.80 -16.79
N ALA A 19 -22.66 1.29 -15.81
CA ALA A 19 -22.16 1.48 -14.45
C ALA A 19 -21.91 0.14 -13.75
N VAL A 20 -20.73 -0.03 -13.16
CA VAL A 20 -20.30 -1.26 -12.48
C VAL A 20 -19.78 -0.95 -11.07
N PRO A 21 -19.73 -1.93 -10.15
CA PRO A 21 -19.12 -1.75 -8.84
C PRO A 21 -17.70 -1.20 -8.91
N TRP A 22 -17.39 -0.22 -8.06
CA TRP A 22 -16.05 0.37 -7.96
C TRP A 22 -14.95 -0.68 -7.83
N ARG A 23 -15.15 -1.71 -6.98
CA ARG A 23 -14.18 -2.78 -6.78
C ARG A 23 -13.76 -3.46 -8.09
N ARG A 24 -14.71 -3.64 -9.01
CA ARG A 24 -14.47 -4.23 -10.33
C ARG A 24 -13.80 -3.23 -11.27
N ALA A 25 -14.37 -2.03 -11.43
CA ALA A 25 -13.81 -1.00 -12.31
C ALA A 25 -12.37 -0.66 -11.93
N TRP A 26 -12.10 -0.50 -10.63
CA TRP A 26 -10.78 -0.25 -10.08
C TRP A 26 -9.80 -1.41 -10.37
N HIS A 27 -10.22 -2.66 -10.17
CA HIS A 27 -9.37 -3.81 -10.51
C HIS A 27 -9.01 -3.85 -11.99
N ASP A 28 -10.00 -3.68 -12.87
CA ASP A 28 -9.80 -3.70 -14.31
C ASP A 28 -8.89 -2.53 -14.75
N ALA A 29 -9.14 -1.33 -14.22
CA ALA A 29 -8.36 -0.12 -14.51
C ALA A 29 -6.89 -0.24 -14.14
N LEU A 30 -6.55 -0.93 -13.04
CA LEU A 30 -5.15 -1.05 -12.59
C LEU A 30 -4.45 -2.32 -13.08
N TYR A 31 -5.18 -3.43 -13.15
CA TYR A 31 -4.56 -4.76 -13.26
C TYR A 31 -4.99 -5.57 -14.48
N ALA A 32 -5.91 -5.09 -15.33
CA ALA A 32 -6.29 -5.81 -16.54
C ALA A 32 -5.09 -6.05 -17.46
N SER A 33 -4.97 -7.27 -17.99
CA SER A 33 -3.89 -7.61 -18.91
C SER A 33 -3.96 -6.77 -20.18
N GLY A 34 -2.89 -6.02 -20.45
CA GLY A 34 -2.75 -5.22 -21.67
C GLY A 34 -3.32 -3.80 -21.61
N SER A 35 -4.15 -3.48 -20.62
CA SER A 35 -4.79 -2.15 -20.49
C SER A 35 -4.73 -1.54 -19.08
N GLY A 36 -4.42 -2.34 -18.05
CA GLY A 36 -4.33 -1.85 -16.67
C GLY A 36 -3.18 -0.85 -16.50
N PHE A 37 -3.38 0.19 -15.69
CA PHE A 37 -2.41 1.25 -15.43
C PHE A 37 -1.03 0.69 -15.02
N TYR A 38 -0.99 -0.30 -14.11
CA TYR A 38 0.27 -0.90 -13.69
C TYR A 38 0.83 -1.93 -14.68
N ARG A 39 0.04 -2.37 -15.68
CA ARG A 39 0.47 -3.35 -16.69
C ARG A 39 0.77 -2.73 -18.05
N SER A 40 0.48 -1.45 -18.26
CA SER A 40 0.63 -0.75 -19.54
C SER A 40 1.74 0.30 -19.49
N GLY A 41 2.64 0.30 -20.48
CA GLY A 41 3.67 1.34 -20.67
C GLY A 41 4.81 1.36 -19.63
N ASP A 42 5.43 2.54 -19.48
CA ASP A 42 6.57 2.82 -18.58
C ASP A 42 6.19 2.80 -17.07
N GLY A 43 4.95 2.41 -16.73
CA GLY A 43 4.46 2.30 -15.36
C GLY A 43 4.48 3.63 -14.56
N PRO A 44 4.26 3.57 -13.23
CA PRO A 44 4.26 4.73 -12.34
C PRO A 44 5.59 5.50 -12.27
N ALA A 45 6.69 4.96 -12.81
CA ALA A 45 8.03 5.51 -12.67
C ALA A 45 8.23 6.87 -13.36
N ALA A 46 7.43 7.21 -14.37
CA ALA A 46 7.42 8.55 -14.94
C ALA A 46 6.73 9.60 -14.03
N HIS A 47 6.07 9.16 -12.94
CA HIS A 47 5.01 9.94 -12.30
C HIS A 47 5.04 10.00 -10.75
N PHE A 48 5.77 9.13 -10.03
CA PHE A 48 5.79 9.16 -8.55
C PHE A 48 7.19 9.04 -7.96
N ALA A 49 7.60 10.05 -7.18
CA ALA A 49 8.63 9.85 -6.18
C ALA A 49 7.96 9.16 -4.99
N THR A 50 8.13 7.85 -4.84
CA THR A 50 7.71 7.13 -3.63
C THR A 50 8.81 7.20 -2.57
N ALA A 51 8.48 6.91 -1.30
CA ALA A 51 9.46 6.84 -0.22
C ALA A 51 10.53 5.74 -0.46
N ALA A 52 10.26 4.78 -1.35
CA ALA A 52 11.15 3.69 -1.73
C ALA A 52 12.28 4.09 -2.68
N ASN A 53 12.26 5.32 -3.24
CA ASN A 53 13.22 5.75 -4.25
C ASN A 53 14.42 6.52 -3.67
N GLY A 54 15.58 6.27 -4.28
CA GLY A 54 16.79 7.04 -4.05
C GLY A 54 17.21 7.10 -2.57
N PRO A 55 17.60 8.28 -2.04
CA PRO A 55 18.06 8.40 -0.66
C PRO A 55 17.02 8.04 0.40
N ALA A 56 15.73 8.32 0.12
CA ALA A 56 14.63 7.97 1.01
C ALA A 56 14.48 6.46 1.10
N GLY A 57 14.52 5.76 -0.03
CA GLY A 57 14.46 4.30 -0.08
C GLY A 57 15.57 3.62 0.71
N ALA A 58 16.80 4.11 0.57
CA ALA A 58 17.93 3.60 1.34
C ALA A 58 17.73 3.77 2.85
N ALA A 59 17.18 4.90 3.29
CA ALA A 59 16.89 5.18 4.70
C ALA A 59 15.70 4.37 5.23
N LEU A 60 14.68 4.12 4.40
CA LEU A 60 13.57 3.24 4.73
C LEU A 60 14.04 1.79 4.91
N ALA A 61 14.89 1.30 4.00
CA ALA A 61 15.51 -0.02 4.11
C ALA A 61 16.35 -0.17 5.39
N GLU A 62 17.09 0.89 5.78
CA GLU A 62 17.80 0.95 7.06
C GLU A 62 16.84 0.81 8.24
N ALA A 63 15.71 1.55 8.22
CA ALA A 63 14.70 1.49 9.27
C ALA A 63 14.05 0.11 9.40
N LEU A 64 13.75 -0.55 8.28
CA LEU A 64 13.17 -1.90 8.27
C LEU A 64 14.12 -2.94 8.88
N LEU A 65 15.40 -2.93 8.50
CA LEU A 65 16.41 -3.82 9.07
C LEU A 65 16.70 -3.49 10.55
N ALA A 66 16.70 -2.21 10.93
CA ALA A 66 16.85 -1.80 12.32
C ALA A 66 15.65 -2.26 13.17
N LEU A 67 14.42 -2.17 12.64
CA LEU A 67 13.21 -2.70 13.28
C LEU A 67 13.31 -4.22 13.47
N TRP A 68 13.75 -4.96 12.44
CA TRP A 68 14.02 -6.39 12.52
C TRP A 68 14.98 -6.73 13.67
N HIS A 69 16.11 -6.02 13.74
CA HIS A 69 17.17 -6.25 14.73
C HIS A 69 16.80 -5.92 16.17
N ARG A 70 15.68 -5.23 16.43
CA ARG A 70 15.16 -5.05 17.81
C ARG A 70 14.78 -6.37 18.47
N SER A 71 14.45 -7.39 17.68
CA SER A 71 14.00 -8.70 18.19
C SER A 71 14.75 -9.89 17.60
N HIS A 72 15.59 -9.67 16.58
CA HIS A 72 16.32 -10.73 15.90
C HIS A 72 17.83 -10.44 15.89
N PRO A 73 18.65 -11.25 16.57
CA PRO A 73 20.10 -11.03 16.64
C PRO A 73 20.82 -11.37 15.32
N ARG A 74 20.17 -12.11 14.41
CA ARG A 74 20.70 -12.49 13.10
C ARG A 74 19.89 -11.80 12.00
N PRO A 75 20.47 -11.58 10.81
CA PRO A 75 19.71 -11.14 9.64
C PRO A 75 18.54 -12.08 9.33
N PRO A 76 17.48 -11.58 8.66
CA PRO A 76 16.39 -12.45 8.21
C PRO A 76 16.92 -13.48 7.22
N THR A 77 16.30 -14.65 7.17
CA THR A 77 16.67 -15.68 6.18
C THR A 77 16.20 -15.30 4.78
N VAL A 78 15.05 -14.61 4.72
CA VAL A 78 14.47 -14.06 3.50
C VAL A 78 13.87 -12.69 3.79
N VAL A 79 14.03 -11.76 2.85
CA VAL A 79 13.29 -10.52 2.79
C VAL A 79 12.37 -10.55 1.59
N VAL A 80 11.09 -10.24 1.78
CA VAL A 80 10.09 -10.12 0.71
C VAL A 80 9.57 -8.70 0.65
N ASP A 81 9.59 -8.11 -0.54
CA ASP A 81 9.02 -6.80 -0.86
C ASP A 81 7.78 -7.00 -1.74
N VAL A 82 6.59 -6.74 -1.20
CA VAL A 82 5.29 -6.91 -1.87
C VAL A 82 4.81 -5.56 -2.39
N GLY A 83 4.41 -5.52 -3.66
CA GLY A 83 4.13 -4.26 -4.35
C GLY A 83 5.44 -3.53 -4.67
N ALA A 84 6.45 -4.28 -5.12
CA ALA A 84 7.83 -3.81 -5.17
C ALA A 84 8.08 -2.69 -6.20
N GLY A 85 7.11 -2.34 -7.06
CA GLY A 85 7.28 -1.33 -8.09
C GLY A 85 8.35 -1.76 -9.10
N HIS A 86 9.50 -1.07 -9.15
CA HIS A 86 10.65 -1.48 -9.96
C HIS A 86 11.77 -2.14 -9.12
N GLY A 87 11.47 -2.49 -7.86
CA GLY A 87 12.35 -3.20 -6.94
C GLY A 87 13.40 -2.31 -6.26
N GLU A 88 13.17 -1.01 -6.17
CA GLU A 88 14.09 -0.06 -5.55
C GLU A 88 14.34 -0.38 -4.07
N LEU A 89 13.28 -0.63 -3.31
CA LEU A 89 13.38 -1.01 -1.90
C LEU A 89 14.10 -2.36 -1.73
N ALA A 90 13.71 -3.37 -2.49
CA ALA A 90 14.39 -4.67 -2.54
C ALA A 90 15.90 -4.53 -2.86
N ALA A 91 16.28 -3.68 -3.82
CA ALA A 91 17.67 -3.43 -4.16
C ALA A 91 18.45 -2.75 -3.01
N HIS A 92 17.83 -1.79 -2.32
CA HIS A 92 18.41 -1.15 -1.14
C HIS A 92 18.63 -2.14 0.02
N LEU A 93 17.64 -3.01 0.27
CA LEU A 93 17.71 -4.08 1.27
C LEU A 93 18.84 -5.07 0.95
N ALA A 94 18.92 -5.53 -0.30
CA ALA A 94 20.01 -6.39 -0.76
C ALA A 94 21.39 -5.76 -0.53
N ALA A 95 21.58 -4.50 -0.92
CA ALA A 95 22.85 -3.79 -0.75
C ALA A 95 23.23 -3.54 0.73
N LEU A 96 22.26 -3.40 1.63
CA LEU A 96 22.50 -3.33 3.07
C LEU A 96 22.90 -4.69 3.65
N LEU A 97 22.21 -5.75 3.27
CA LEU A 97 22.47 -7.11 3.72
C LEU A 97 23.84 -7.61 3.28
N ASP A 98 24.24 -7.33 2.04
CA ASP A 98 25.55 -7.74 1.52
C ASP A 98 26.69 -7.05 2.30
N ARG A 99 26.57 -5.75 2.59
CA ARG A 99 27.53 -5.01 3.41
C ARG A 99 27.63 -5.51 4.86
N ALA A 100 26.53 -6.03 5.41
CA ALA A 100 26.52 -6.59 6.75
C ALA A 100 27.11 -8.02 6.81
N GLY A 101 27.10 -8.74 5.67
CA GLY A 101 27.52 -10.13 5.53
C GLY A 101 29.03 -10.38 5.40
N ASP A 102 29.83 -9.35 5.11
CA ASP A 102 31.30 -9.44 4.88
C ASP A 102 32.14 -9.88 6.11
N GLY A 103 31.50 -10.24 7.23
CA GLY A 103 32.14 -10.62 8.49
C GLY A 103 32.19 -12.12 8.83
N GLY A 104 31.58 -13.02 8.04
CA GLY A 104 31.65 -14.47 8.27
C GLY A 104 30.58 -15.30 7.56
N ALA A 105 30.83 -16.60 7.39
CA ALA A 105 30.08 -17.59 6.60
C ALA A 105 28.62 -17.89 7.04
N SER A 106 27.80 -16.87 7.26
CA SER A 106 26.35 -17.02 7.36
C SER A 106 25.75 -17.17 5.97
N ALA A 107 24.75 -18.04 5.81
CA ALA A 107 23.97 -18.13 4.57
C ALA A 107 23.44 -16.74 4.18
N THR A 108 23.58 -16.39 2.91
CA THR A 108 23.15 -15.09 2.38
C THR A 108 21.63 -14.97 2.45
N THR A 109 21.13 -13.90 3.07
CA THR A 109 19.71 -13.56 3.09
C THR A 109 19.15 -13.45 1.68
N ARG A 110 18.14 -14.25 1.35
CA ARG A 110 17.41 -14.15 0.08
C ARG A 110 16.61 -12.86 0.04
N VAL A 111 16.52 -12.23 -1.13
CA VAL A 111 15.72 -11.01 -1.32
C VAL A 111 14.80 -11.24 -2.51
N VAL A 112 13.49 -11.18 -2.26
CA VAL A 112 12.44 -11.47 -3.24
C VAL A 112 11.57 -10.24 -3.38
N ALA A 113 11.41 -9.75 -4.60
CA ALA A 113 10.48 -8.70 -4.95
C ALA A 113 9.26 -9.29 -5.66
N VAL A 114 8.07 -8.80 -5.33
CA VAL A 114 6.78 -9.25 -5.86
C VAL A 114 6.04 -8.05 -6.42
N ASP A 115 5.78 -8.05 -7.72
CA ASP A 115 5.05 -6.98 -8.39
C ASP A 115 4.28 -7.50 -9.61
N VAL A 116 3.28 -6.77 -10.10
CA VAL A 116 2.46 -7.18 -11.25
C VAL A 116 3.18 -7.09 -12.59
N THR A 117 4.29 -6.34 -12.63
CA THR A 117 5.12 -6.12 -13.81
C THR A 117 6.17 -7.22 -14.02
N ALA A 118 6.73 -7.28 -15.22
CA ALA A 118 7.90 -8.10 -15.49
C ALA A 118 9.14 -7.52 -14.80
N ARG A 119 10.13 -8.38 -14.49
CA ARG A 119 11.38 -7.95 -13.84
C ARG A 119 12.04 -6.79 -14.59
N PRO A 120 12.31 -5.65 -13.93
CA PRO A 120 13.03 -4.55 -14.55
C PRO A 120 14.43 -4.98 -14.99
N ALA A 121 14.84 -4.53 -16.18
CA ALA A 121 16.14 -4.90 -16.76
C ALA A 121 17.33 -4.39 -15.92
N ALA A 122 17.17 -3.27 -15.23
CA ALA A 122 18.20 -2.65 -14.40
C ALA A 122 18.25 -3.19 -12.96
N LEU A 123 17.31 -4.07 -12.58
CA LEU A 123 17.29 -4.64 -11.23
C LEU A 123 18.51 -5.58 -11.05
N PRO A 124 19.23 -5.53 -9.91
CA PRO A 124 20.35 -6.42 -9.66
C PRO A 124 19.95 -7.90 -9.69
N ASP A 125 20.85 -8.78 -10.16
CA ASP A 125 20.64 -10.25 -10.17
C ASP A 125 20.50 -10.84 -8.76
N ARG A 126 20.91 -10.08 -7.76
CA ARG A 126 20.78 -10.37 -6.33
C ARG A 126 19.33 -10.40 -5.83
N VAL A 127 18.40 -9.80 -6.58
CA VAL A 127 16.97 -9.72 -6.24
C VAL A 127 16.19 -10.70 -7.11
N GLU A 128 15.57 -11.68 -6.46
CA GLU A 128 14.62 -12.61 -7.08
C GLU A 128 13.31 -11.87 -7.39
N TRP A 129 12.63 -12.23 -8.48
CA TRP A 129 11.40 -11.54 -8.93
C TRP A 129 10.25 -12.52 -9.13
N LEU A 130 9.10 -12.22 -8.52
CA LEU A 130 7.85 -12.96 -8.70
C LEU A 130 6.78 -12.03 -9.30
N VAL A 131 6.09 -12.51 -10.33
CA VAL A 131 5.02 -11.74 -10.97
C VAL A 131 3.70 -11.99 -10.24
N SER A 132 3.09 -10.91 -9.75
CA SER A 132 1.81 -10.91 -9.06
C SER A 132 0.61 -10.91 -10.03
N PRO A 133 -0.51 -11.58 -9.68
CA PRO A 133 -1.77 -11.42 -10.38
C PRO A 133 -2.36 -10.00 -10.28
N GLY A 134 -2.06 -9.27 -9.20
CA GLY A 134 -2.57 -7.91 -8.94
C GLY A 134 -3.74 -7.85 -7.95
N GLY A 135 -3.98 -6.65 -7.44
CA GLY A 135 -4.93 -6.39 -6.35
C GLY A 135 -4.56 -7.17 -5.07
N ALA A 136 -5.55 -7.83 -4.47
CA ALA A 136 -5.39 -8.59 -3.23
C ALA A 136 -4.64 -9.93 -3.40
N ALA A 137 -4.49 -10.43 -4.63
CA ALA A 137 -3.95 -11.75 -4.87
C ALA A 137 -2.41 -11.76 -4.86
N LEU A 138 -1.84 -12.82 -4.29
CA LEU A 138 -0.39 -13.06 -4.23
C LEU A 138 -0.04 -14.36 -4.98
N PRO A 139 1.10 -14.40 -5.69
CA PRO A 139 1.46 -15.56 -6.51
C PRO A 139 1.71 -16.80 -5.64
N HIS A 140 1.38 -18.00 -6.15
CA HIS A 140 1.66 -19.25 -5.43
C HIS A 140 3.15 -19.50 -5.21
N ALA A 141 4.01 -19.04 -6.12
CA ALA A 141 5.46 -19.13 -5.97
C ALA A 141 5.99 -18.36 -4.74
N LEU A 142 5.22 -17.44 -4.17
CA LEU A 142 5.58 -16.79 -2.90
C LEU A 142 5.58 -17.80 -1.74
N ASP A 143 4.75 -18.84 -1.80
CA ASP A 143 4.70 -19.88 -0.77
C ASP A 143 6.03 -20.64 -0.70
N GLU A 144 6.69 -20.87 -1.85
CA GLU A 144 8.03 -21.47 -1.91
C GLU A 144 9.12 -20.53 -1.36
N ALA A 145 8.97 -19.22 -1.58
CA ALA A 145 9.88 -18.23 -1.00
C ALA A 145 9.75 -18.12 0.52
N LEU A 146 8.57 -18.44 1.06
CA LEU A 146 8.22 -18.39 2.48
C LEU A 146 8.11 -19.78 3.15
N ASP A 147 8.54 -20.84 2.45
CA ASP A 147 8.41 -22.25 2.85
C ASP A 147 8.97 -22.56 4.25
N GLU A 148 8.58 -23.70 4.82
CA GLU A 148 8.83 -24.16 6.19
C GLU A 148 10.31 -24.15 6.61
N ALA A 149 11.24 -24.17 5.65
CA ALA A 149 12.68 -24.03 5.91
C ALA A 149 13.09 -22.62 6.39
N PHE A 150 12.27 -21.58 6.17
CA PHE A 150 12.59 -20.18 6.46
C PHE A 150 12.02 -19.75 7.81
N VAL A 151 12.78 -20.05 8.86
CA VAL A 151 12.55 -19.45 10.19
C VAL A 151 13.15 -18.04 10.20
N GLY A 152 12.30 -17.02 10.16
CA GLY A 152 12.69 -15.61 10.26
C GLY A 152 12.64 -14.83 8.95
N ALA A 153 11.44 -14.68 8.39
CA ALA A 153 11.18 -13.82 7.24
C ALA A 153 10.93 -12.37 7.66
N LEU A 154 11.50 -11.41 6.91
CA LEU A 154 11.05 -10.02 6.94
C LEU A 154 10.21 -9.77 5.69
N VAL A 155 8.91 -9.56 5.85
CA VAL A 155 7.99 -9.29 4.75
C VAL A 155 7.53 -7.84 4.86
N VAL A 156 7.63 -7.10 3.76
CA VAL A 156 7.30 -5.68 3.68
C VAL A 156 6.27 -5.51 2.58
N ALA A 157 5.20 -4.78 2.87
CA ALA A 157 4.19 -4.36 1.92
C ALA A 157 4.06 -2.84 2.02
N HIS A 158 4.82 -2.11 1.21
CA HIS A 158 4.89 -0.65 1.25
C HIS A 158 4.02 -0.06 0.15
N GLU A 159 2.97 0.67 0.52
CA GLU A 159 1.98 1.22 -0.42
C GLU A 159 1.36 0.12 -1.30
N TRP A 160 0.98 -1.00 -0.68
CA TRP A 160 0.31 -2.10 -1.37
C TRP A 160 -1.19 -2.11 -1.08
N LEU A 161 -1.59 -1.87 0.17
CA LEU A 161 -2.99 -2.06 0.58
C LEU A 161 -3.90 -0.92 0.11
N ASP A 162 -3.36 0.28 -0.10
CA ASP A 162 -4.08 1.43 -0.63
C ASP A 162 -4.58 1.21 -2.07
N VAL A 163 -3.84 0.44 -2.86
CA VAL A 163 -4.15 0.11 -4.27
C VAL A 163 -4.90 -1.21 -4.44
N VAL A 164 -5.11 -1.97 -3.36
CA VAL A 164 -6.02 -3.14 -3.38
C VAL A 164 -7.46 -2.65 -3.53
N PRO A 165 -8.16 -3.04 -4.63
CA PRO A 165 -9.51 -2.58 -4.90
C PRO A 165 -10.50 -2.99 -3.81
N CYS A 166 -11.35 -2.07 -3.41
CA CYS A 166 -12.38 -2.28 -2.41
C CYS A 166 -13.76 -1.82 -2.88
N THR A 167 -14.80 -2.29 -2.20
CA THR A 167 -16.15 -1.74 -2.35
C THR A 167 -16.15 -0.30 -1.85
N VAL A 168 -16.81 0.60 -2.57
CA VAL A 168 -17.04 1.98 -2.12
C VAL A 168 -18.54 2.12 -1.94
N ALA A 169 -18.96 2.67 -0.81
CA ALA A 169 -20.36 2.86 -0.48
C ALA A 169 -20.65 4.27 -0.01
N GLU A 170 -21.90 4.69 -0.13
CA GLU A 170 -22.40 5.98 0.30
C GLU A 170 -23.72 5.81 1.05
N VAL A 171 -23.93 6.60 2.11
CA VAL A 171 -25.20 6.61 2.83
C VAL A 171 -26.25 7.32 1.98
N GLY A 172 -27.31 6.59 1.60
CA GLY A 172 -28.44 7.10 0.85
C GLY A 172 -29.32 8.03 1.68
N THR A 173 -30.28 8.68 1.02
CA THR A 173 -31.28 9.53 1.69
C THR A 173 -32.27 8.74 2.56
N ASP A 174 -32.33 7.43 2.38
CA ASP A 174 -33.07 6.48 3.22
C ASP A 174 -32.28 6.02 4.47
N GLY A 175 -31.02 6.47 4.60
CA GLY A 175 -30.12 6.16 5.71
C GLY A 175 -29.42 4.79 5.60
N ALA A 176 -29.61 4.04 4.52
CA ALA A 176 -28.87 2.80 4.26
C ALA A 176 -27.53 3.10 3.58
N LEU A 177 -26.53 2.23 3.78
CA LEU A 177 -25.30 2.27 2.99
C LEU A 177 -25.55 1.57 1.66
N HIS A 178 -25.38 2.27 0.54
CA HIS A 178 -25.51 1.73 -0.81
C HIS A 178 -24.14 1.58 -1.47
N GLU A 179 -23.92 0.49 -2.20
CA GLU A 179 -22.73 0.35 -3.04
C GLU A 179 -22.74 1.43 -4.13
N LEU A 180 -21.61 2.11 -4.32
CA LEU A 180 -21.42 3.03 -5.44
C LEU A 180 -21.01 2.25 -6.69
N LEU A 181 -21.78 2.48 -7.75
CA LEU A 181 -21.45 2.07 -9.11
C LEU A 181 -20.78 3.24 -9.83
N VAL A 182 -19.91 2.93 -10.79
CA VAL A 182 -19.19 3.92 -11.59
C VAL A 182 -19.23 3.52 -13.06
N ASP A 183 -19.47 4.48 -13.94
CA ASP A 183 -19.21 4.34 -15.39
C ASP A 183 -17.69 4.42 -15.63
N PRO A 184 -17.03 3.34 -16.08
CA PRO A 184 -15.58 3.34 -16.25
C PRO A 184 -15.04 4.38 -17.23
N ALA A 185 -15.85 4.81 -18.21
CA ALA A 185 -15.41 5.75 -19.23
C ALA A 185 -15.45 7.22 -18.76
N SER A 186 -16.36 7.55 -17.82
CA SER A 186 -16.59 8.93 -17.40
C SER A 186 -16.27 9.19 -15.93
N GLY A 187 -16.20 8.15 -15.10
CA GLY A 187 -16.09 8.26 -13.64
C GLY A 187 -17.38 8.75 -12.96
N ILE A 188 -18.50 8.85 -13.70
CA ILE A 188 -19.79 9.25 -13.12
C ILE A 188 -20.29 8.13 -12.22
N GLU A 189 -20.62 8.48 -10.99
CA GLU A 189 -21.10 7.56 -9.97
C GLU A 189 -22.64 7.56 -9.87
N THR A 190 -23.21 6.42 -9.53
CA THR A 190 -24.61 6.28 -9.16
C THR A 190 -24.76 5.33 -7.98
N LEU A 191 -25.77 5.55 -7.14
CA LEU A 191 -26.11 4.60 -6.07
C LEU A 191 -26.63 3.28 -6.67
N GLY A 192 -26.07 2.17 -6.19
CA GLY A 192 -26.52 0.82 -6.45
C GLY A 192 -27.40 0.28 -5.31
N ASP A 193 -27.36 -1.04 -5.14
CA ASP A 193 -28.12 -1.72 -4.09
C ASP A 193 -27.56 -1.42 -2.69
N ALA A 194 -28.42 -1.52 -1.69
CA ALA A 194 -28.00 -1.44 -0.29
C ALA A 194 -27.00 -2.55 0.04
N LEU A 195 -25.95 -2.23 0.80
CA LEU A 195 -24.98 -3.18 1.28
C LEU A 195 -25.65 -4.22 2.18
N VAL A 196 -25.20 -5.47 2.04
CA VAL A 196 -25.64 -6.62 2.84
C VAL A 196 -24.44 -7.51 3.20
N GLY A 197 -24.64 -8.41 4.16
CA GLY A 197 -23.68 -9.46 4.47
C GLY A 197 -22.36 -8.94 5.05
N ASP A 198 -21.25 -9.47 4.54
CA ASP A 198 -19.91 -9.25 5.11
C ASP A 198 -19.43 -7.81 4.97
N ASP A 199 -19.75 -7.14 3.85
CA ASP A 199 -19.37 -5.74 3.62
C ASP A 199 -20.11 -4.81 4.61
N LEU A 200 -21.43 -5.00 4.78
CA LEU A 200 -22.21 -4.27 5.80
C LEU A 200 -21.69 -4.55 7.21
N SER A 201 -21.43 -5.82 7.54
CA SER A 201 -20.90 -6.22 8.86
C SER A 201 -19.53 -5.60 9.14
N TRP A 202 -18.69 -5.46 8.10
CA TRP A 202 -17.41 -4.79 8.19
C TRP A 202 -17.59 -3.29 8.51
N CYS A 203 -18.51 -2.60 7.80
CA CYS A 203 -18.84 -1.20 8.08
C CYS A 203 -19.37 -1.01 9.51
N GLU A 204 -20.31 -1.85 9.95
CA GLU A 204 -20.86 -1.80 11.31
C GLU A 204 -19.80 -2.02 12.40
N ARG A 205 -18.70 -2.71 12.09
CA ARG A 205 -17.63 -2.94 13.05
C ARG A 205 -16.58 -1.85 13.02
N TYR A 206 -16.14 -1.47 11.82
CA TYR A 206 -15.00 -0.59 11.65
C TYR A 206 -15.43 0.81 11.27
N TRP A 207 -16.26 1.02 10.25
CA TRP A 207 -16.61 2.35 9.71
C TRP A 207 -18.12 2.61 9.66
N ARG A 208 -18.67 3.10 10.78
CA ARG A 208 -20.09 3.48 10.90
C ARG A 208 -20.35 4.88 10.36
N ALA A 209 -20.63 4.98 9.07
CA ALA A 209 -21.21 6.18 8.46
C ALA A 209 -22.72 6.24 8.71
N THR A 210 -23.28 7.43 8.91
CA THR A 210 -24.70 7.58 9.26
C THR A 210 -25.40 8.75 8.60
N GLU A 211 -24.67 9.78 8.16
CA GLU A 211 -25.27 10.95 7.54
C GLU A 211 -25.38 10.74 6.01
N PRO A 212 -26.49 11.09 5.36
CA PRO A 212 -26.61 11.00 3.91
C PRO A 212 -25.44 11.72 3.20
N GLY A 213 -24.81 11.01 2.26
CA GLY A 213 -23.60 11.45 1.56
C GLY A 213 -22.28 11.09 2.25
N ASP A 214 -22.30 10.55 3.47
CA ASP A 214 -21.11 9.93 4.05
C ASP A 214 -20.67 8.75 3.18
N ARG A 215 -19.37 8.67 2.91
CA ARG A 215 -18.75 7.63 2.10
C ARG A 215 -17.90 6.69 2.94
N VAL A 216 -17.85 5.43 2.50
CA VAL A 216 -17.08 4.36 3.14
C VAL A 216 -16.33 3.58 2.07
N GLU A 217 -15.00 3.55 2.19
CA GLU A 217 -14.18 2.54 1.51
C GLU A 217 -14.13 1.27 2.36
N VAL A 218 -14.85 0.23 1.95
CA VAL A 218 -15.04 -1.02 2.72
C VAL A 218 -13.76 -1.85 2.66
N GLY A 219 -12.93 -1.76 3.70
CA GLY A 219 -11.59 -2.36 3.75
C GLY A 219 -11.52 -3.88 3.80
N ARG A 220 -12.62 -4.62 3.65
CA ARG A 220 -12.65 -6.09 3.78
C ARG A 220 -11.67 -6.79 2.83
N SER A 221 -11.61 -6.39 1.56
CA SER A 221 -10.66 -6.98 0.60
C SER A 221 -9.20 -6.76 0.99
N ARG A 222 -8.90 -5.66 1.68
CA ARG A 222 -7.57 -5.32 2.20
C ARG A 222 -7.25 -6.13 3.45
N ASP A 223 -8.22 -6.33 4.34
CA ASP A 223 -8.10 -7.22 5.49
C ASP A 223 -7.83 -8.67 5.03
N GLU A 224 -8.54 -9.13 4.00
CA GLU A 224 -8.35 -10.46 3.39
C GLU A 224 -6.96 -10.57 2.73
N ALA A 225 -6.52 -9.55 1.98
CA ALA A 225 -5.19 -9.52 1.38
C ALA A 225 -4.09 -9.60 2.45
N TRP A 226 -4.21 -8.78 3.50
CA TRP A 226 -3.29 -8.74 4.62
C TRP A 226 -3.27 -10.08 5.39
N SER A 227 -4.43 -10.63 5.75
CA SER A 227 -4.53 -11.93 6.41
C SER A 227 -3.97 -13.06 5.53
N GLY A 228 -4.23 -13.01 4.22
CA GLY A 228 -3.66 -13.95 3.25
C GLY A 228 -2.13 -13.88 3.16
N LEU A 229 -1.53 -12.70 3.31
CA LEU A 229 -0.08 -12.54 3.42
C LEU A 229 0.45 -13.10 4.74
N LEU A 230 -0.19 -12.77 5.86
CA LEU A 230 0.19 -13.26 7.20
C LEU A 230 0.16 -14.79 7.28
N GLY A 231 -0.87 -15.43 6.71
CA GLY A 231 -1.04 -16.89 6.73
C GLY A 231 0.05 -17.67 5.98
N ARG A 232 0.82 -17.01 5.11
CA ARG A 232 1.95 -17.60 4.38
C ARG A 232 3.27 -17.53 5.16
N VAL A 233 3.35 -16.68 6.18
CA VAL A 233 4.57 -16.48 6.96
C VAL A 233 4.57 -17.44 8.15
N ARG A 234 5.64 -18.23 8.32
CA ARG A 234 5.77 -19.17 9.45
C ARG A 234 6.37 -18.53 10.70
N SER A 235 7.34 -17.64 10.50
CA SER A 235 7.90 -16.84 11.59
C SER A 235 8.65 -15.63 11.06
N GLY A 236 8.68 -14.56 11.85
CA GLY A 236 9.43 -13.34 11.55
C GLY A 236 8.59 -12.09 11.75
N LEU A 237 8.78 -11.12 10.86
CA LEU A 237 8.17 -9.79 10.95
C LEU A 237 7.48 -9.47 9.61
N VAL A 238 6.21 -9.12 9.67
CA VAL A 238 5.44 -8.62 8.53
C VAL A 238 5.06 -7.18 8.80
N VAL A 239 5.35 -6.28 7.85
CA VAL A 239 5.15 -4.84 8.00
C VAL A 239 4.40 -4.33 6.78
N ALA A 240 3.19 -3.80 6.98
CA ALA A 240 2.54 -2.96 5.99
C ALA A 240 2.84 -1.48 6.31
N VAL A 241 3.19 -0.71 5.29
CA VAL A 241 3.46 0.73 5.40
C VAL A 241 2.57 1.45 4.40
N ASP A 242 1.52 2.10 4.89
CA ASP A 242 0.48 2.70 4.06
C ASP A 242 -0.04 3.99 4.69
N TYR A 243 -0.49 4.93 3.88
CA TYR A 243 -1.27 6.05 4.38
C TYR A 243 -2.71 5.62 4.68
N GLY A 244 -3.26 6.14 5.77
CA GLY A 244 -4.44 5.55 6.37
C GLY A 244 -5.02 6.35 7.53
N HIS A 245 -6.17 5.89 7.99
CA HIS A 245 -6.92 6.50 9.08
C HIS A 245 -7.41 5.44 10.07
N THR A 246 -7.78 5.89 11.26
CA THR A 246 -8.45 5.08 12.28
C THR A 246 -9.88 5.56 12.45
N THR A 247 -10.68 4.85 13.24
CA THR A 247 -12.08 5.19 13.53
C THR A 247 -12.29 6.62 14.01
N GLY A 248 -11.34 7.21 14.75
CA GLY A 248 -11.42 8.60 15.19
C GLY A 248 -11.05 9.66 14.14
N THR A 249 -10.56 9.25 12.97
CA THR A 249 -9.99 10.17 11.96
C THR A 249 -10.47 9.87 10.53
N ARG A 250 -11.51 9.06 10.35
CA ARG A 250 -12.02 8.74 9.00
C ARG A 250 -12.73 9.97 8.42
N PRO A 251 -12.42 10.36 7.18
CA PRO A 251 -13.07 11.49 6.55
C PRO A 251 -14.49 11.11 6.08
N PRO A 252 -15.51 11.95 6.34
CA PRO A 252 -16.88 11.70 5.88
C PRO A 252 -16.99 11.54 4.36
N ALA A 253 -16.19 12.26 3.58
CA ALA A 253 -16.21 12.20 2.12
C ALA A 253 -15.38 11.03 1.53
N GLY A 254 -14.86 10.12 2.37
CA GLY A 254 -13.94 9.09 1.92
C GLY A 254 -12.59 9.65 1.47
N THR A 255 -11.79 8.81 0.82
CA THR A 255 -10.42 9.09 0.40
C THR A 255 -10.06 8.60 -1.00
N LEU A 256 -11.00 7.95 -1.70
CA LEU A 256 -10.79 7.52 -3.08
C LEU A 256 -10.32 8.68 -3.96
N THR A 257 -9.19 8.49 -4.63
CA THR A 257 -8.58 9.53 -5.46
C THR A 257 -7.82 8.93 -6.63
N GLY A 258 -7.63 9.74 -7.68
CA GLY A 258 -6.79 9.40 -8.82
C GLY A 258 -5.45 10.12 -8.75
N TYR A 259 -4.41 9.56 -9.37
CA TYR A 259 -3.16 10.26 -9.64
C TYR A 259 -2.63 10.02 -11.07
N ALA A 260 -2.27 11.10 -11.74
CA ALA A 260 -1.65 11.06 -13.07
C ALA A 260 -0.61 12.18 -13.19
N GLY A 261 0.58 11.87 -13.74
CA GLY A 261 1.61 12.89 -13.93
C GLY A 261 2.14 13.51 -12.62
N GLY A 262 2.11 12.76 -11.50
CA GLY A 262 2.49 13.26 -10.17
C GLY A 262 1.50 14.26 -9.56
N ARG A 263 0.28 14.31 -10.08
CA ARG A 263 -0.78 15.21 -9.61
C ARG A 263 -2.01 14.41 -9.24
N GLN A 264 -2.67 14.86 -8.18
CA GLN A 264 -3.99 14.35 -7.82
C GLN A 264 -5.02 14.76 -8.88
N VAL A 265 -5.84 13.82 -9.31
CA VAL A 265 -6.91 13.97 -10.31
C VAL A 265 -8.19 13.29 -9.84
N VAL A 266 -9.29 13.53 -10.54
CA VAL A 266 -10.53 12.76 -10.33
C VAL A 266 -10.27 11.31 -10.72
N PRO A 267 -10.65 10.31 -9.89
CA PRO A 267 -10.46 8.91 -10.21
C PRO A 267 -11.43 8.51 -11.34
N VAL A 268 -10.92 8.36 -12.55
CA VAL A 268 -11.66 7.73 -13.67
C VAL A 268 -11.03 6.36 -13.89
N PRO A 269 -11.76 5.25 -13.71
CA PRO A 269 -11.20 3.91 -13.80
C PRO A 269 -11.14 3.43 -15.27
N ASP A 270 -10.47 4.21 -16.13
CA ASP A 270 -10.22 3.91 -17.55
C ASP A 270 -8.77 3.43 -17.82
N GLY A 271 -7.95 3.36 -16.77
CA GLY A 271 -6.54 2.98 -16.85
C GLY A 271 -5.57 4.14 -17.14
N ALA A 272 -6.04 5.38 -17.24
CA ALA A 272 -5.19 6.55 -17.47
C ALA A 272 -4.56 7.14 -16.19
N CYS A 273 -5.07 6.76 -15.01
CA CYS A 273 -4.56 7.21 -13.72
C CYS A 273 -4.43 6.04 -12.74
N ASP A 274 -3.55 6.21 -11.76
CA ASP A 274 -3.55 5.38 -10.57
C ASP A 274 -4.80 5.69 -9.74
N VAL A 275 -5.41 4.68 -9.14
CA VAL A 275 -6.60 4.81 -8.28
C VAL A 275 -6.26 4.21 -6.93
N THR A 276 -6.45 4.99 -5.88
CA THR A 276 -6.08 4.61 -4.51
C THR A 276 -7.07 5.18 -3.50
N ALA A 277 -7.14 4.56 -2.33
CA ALA A 277 -7.84 5.10 -1.16
C ALA A 277 -7.07 4.77 0.12
N HIS A 278 -7.15 5.64 1.11
CA HIS A 278 -6.50 5.44 2.41
C HIS A 278 -6.95 4.12 3.07
N VAL A 279 -6.04 3.50 3.82
CA VAL A 279 -6.32 2.24 4.50
C VAL A 279 -6.97 2.49 5.86
N ALA A 280 -8.03 1.73 6.17
CA ALA A 280 -8.58 1.64 7.52
C ALA A 280 -7.65 0.80 8.42
N VAL A 281 -6.51 1.37 8.83
CA VAL A 281 -5.43 0.59 9.46
C VAL A 281 -5.83 -0.11 10.76
N ASP A 282 -6.90 0.35 11.41
CA ASP A 282 -7.46 -0.25 12.62
C ASP A 282 -8.35 -1.48 12.37
N SER A 283 -8.68 -1.81 11.12
CA SER A 283 -9.31 -3.10 10.74
C SER A 283 -8.28 -4.22 10.58
N LEU A 284 -7.07 -3.88 10.10
CA LEU A 284 -6.00 -4.85 9.84
C LEU A 284 -5.53 -5.55 11.11
N GLU A 285 -5.27 -6.85 11.05
CA GLU A 285 -4.66 -7.58 12.16
C GLU A 285 -3.25 -7.03 12.47
N ALA A 286 -2.99 -6.56 13.71
CA ALA A 286 -1.71 -5.94 14.08
C ALA A 286 -1.33 -6.23 15.54
N ASP A 287 -0.04 -6.32 15.84
CA ASP A 287 0.48 -6.24 17.22
C ASP A 287 0.71 -4.77 17.59
N GLU A 288 1.09 -3.97 16.61
CA GLU A 288 1.52 -2.61 16.78
C GLU A 288 1.12 -1.79 15.53
N ARG A 289 0.59 -0.58 15.76
CA ARG A 289 0.24 0.40 14.73
C ARG A 289 0.81 1.73 15.15
N VAL A 290 1.78 2.25 14.41
CA VAL A 290 2.50 3.48 14.77
C VAL A 290 2.74 4.32 13.54
N ARG A 291 2.89 5.64 13.70
CA ARG A 291 3.29 6.48 12.56
C ARG A 291 4.76 6.25 12.23
N GLN A 292 5.10 6.33 10.94
CA GLN A 292 6.46 6.15 10.44
C GLN A 292 7.47 7.01 11.19
N ARG A 293 7.16 8.29 11.39
CA ARG A 293 8.04 9.21 12.14
C ARG A 293 8.36 8.72 13.55
N ASP A 294 7.38 8.11 14.22
CA ASP A 294 7.51 7.64 15.61
C ASP A 294 8.33 6.33 15.63
N VAL A 295 8.20 5.48 14.59
CA VAL A 295 9.08 4.32 14.39
C VAL A 295 10.52 4.77 14.20
N LEU A 296 10.76 5.74 13.32
CA LEU A 296 12.10 6.29 13.06
C LEU A 296 12.70 6.93 14.32
N ASP A 297 11.90 7.65 15.11
CA ASP A 297 12.33 8.23 16.37
C ASP A 297 12.71 7.16 17.39
N ALA A 298 11.91 6.10 17.52
CA ALA A 298 12.20 4.96 18.39
C ALA A 298 13.47 4.19 17.97
N LEU A 299 13.82 4.23 16.67
CA LEU A 299 15.05 3.66 16.13
C LEU A 299 16.25 4.62 16.19
N GLY A 300 16.06 5.87 16.63
CA GLY A 300 17.11 6.89 16.65
C GLY A 300 17.48 7.45 15.27
N LEU A 301 16.66 7.21 14.25
CA LEU A 301 16.86 7.61 12.86
C LEU A 301 16.28 9.01 12.60
N THR A 302 16.85 10.02 13.27
CA THR A 302 16.25 11.38 13.36
C THR A 302 16.73 12.37 12.30
N GLY A 303 17.70 12.02 11.45
CA GLY A 303 18.23 12.91 10.43
C GLY A 303 19.15 14.02 10.97
N ALA A 304 19.90 13.76 12.04
CA ALA A 304 20.82 14.72 12.64
C ALA A 304 21.81 15.33 11.63
N THR A 305 22.10 16.63 11.79
CA THR A 305 23.07 17.34 10.95
C THR A 305 24.47 16.72 11.10
N PRO A 306 25.15 16.37 9.99
CA PRO A 306 26.51 15.85 10.06
C PRO A 306 27.48 16.82 10.72
N ALA A 307 28.51 16.30 11.41
CA ALA A 307 29.52 17.13 12.05
C ALA A 307 30.27 17.98 11.00
N HIS A 308 30.36 19.30 11.23
CA HIS A 308 30.92 20.23 10.25
C HIS A 308 32.41 19.96 9.94
N ASP A 309 33.17 19.45 10.89
CA ASP A 309 34.59 19.13 10.67
C ASP A 309 34.79 18.02 9.62
N LEU A 310 33.79 17.15 9.43
CA LEU A 310 33.80 16.16 8.36
C LEU A 310 33.83 16.81 6.98
N ALA A 311 33.24 18.00 6.81
CA ALA A 311 33.28 18.73 5.53
C ALA A 311 34.70 19.12 5.12
N ARG A 312 35.64 19.26 6.08
CA ARG A 312 37.05 19.54 5.79
C ARG A 312 37.88 18.26 5.69
N ALA A 313 37.63 17.29 6.57
CA ALA A 313 38.42 16.07 6.67
C ALA A 313 38.08 15.05 5.56
N ASP A 314 36.80 14.90 5.24
CA ASP A 314 36.28 14.03 4.19
C ASP A 314 34.99 14.63 3.59
N PRO A 315 35.11 15.50 2.58
CA PRO A 315 33.97 16.17 1.95
C PRO A 315 32.93 15.21 1.36
N LEU A 316 33.36 14.04 0.84
CA LEU A 316 32.44 13.07 0.24
C LEU A 316 31.61 12.37 1.32
N ALA A 317 32.25 11.94 2.40
CA ALA A 317 31.53 11.38 3.55
C ALA A 317 30.54 12.39 4.15
N TYR A 318 30.91 13.68 4.20
CA TYR A 318 30.00 14.74 4.64
C TYR A 318 28.77 14.87 3.73
N LEU A 319 28.95 14.87 2.40
CA LEU A 319 27.84 14.93 1.45
C LEU A 319 26.92 13.71 1.54
N SER A 320 27.48 12.50 1.66
CA SER A 320 26.68 11.28 1.88
C SER A 320 25.90 11.33 3.19
N ALA A 321 26.52 11.81 4.28
CA ALA A 321 25.84 11.97 5.56
C ALA A 321 24.72 13.02 5.50
N LEU A 322 24.94 14.12 4.77
CA LEU A 322 23.93 15.16 4.57
C LEU A 322 22.74 14.64 3.76
N GLN A 323 23.00 13.90 2.68
CA GLN A 323 21.96 13.26 1.88
C GLN A 323 21.11 12.30 2.72
N ARG A 324 21.74 11.48 3.57
CA ARG A 324 21.03 10.60 4.53
C ARG A 324 20.20 11.41 5.54
N SER A 325 20.75 12.51 6.06
CA SER A 325 20.04 13.39 6.99
C SER A 325 18.79 14.01 6.36
N SER A 326 18.87 14.51 5.12
CA SER A 326 17.73 15.02 4.36
C SER A 326 16.68 13.94 4.09
N ALA A 327 17.11 12.73 3.73
CA ALA A 327 16.21 11.60 3.49
C ALA A 327 15.41 11.23 4.75
N LEU A 328 16.09 11.08 5.90
CA LEU A 328 15.45 10.81 7.19
C LEU A 328 14.51 11.94 7.62
N THR A 329 14.84 13.19 7.28
CA THR A 329 13.96 14.33 7.56
C THR A 329 12.68 14.24 6.73
N ALA A 330 12.78 13.93 5.44
CA ALA A 330 11.62 13.72 4.57
C ALA A 330 10.75 12.53 5.03
N LEU A 331 11.36 11.41 5.43
CA LEU A 331 10.63 10.25 5.96
C LEU A 331 9.91 10.50 7.29
N ARG A 332 10.27 11.56 8.01
CA ARG A 332 9.67 11.98 9.29
C ARG A 332 8.68 13.13 9.15
N ASP A 333 8.53 13.71 7.96
CA ASP A 333 7.62 14.84 7.73
C ASP A 333 6.17 14.47 8.06
N ARG A 334 5.52 15.25 8.92
CA ARG A 334 4.20 14.94 9.48
C ARG A 334 3.09 15.09 8.44
N GLU A 335 3.33 15.89 7.41
CA GLU A 335 2.42 16.12 6.29
C GLU A 335 2.84 15.32 5.04
N GLY A 336 3.95 14.58 5.13
CA GLY A 336 4.46 13.68 4.08
C GLY A 336 4.56 12.25 4.58
N TYR A 337 5.66 11.57 4.24
CA TYR A 337 5.85 10.15 4.56
C TYR A 337 5.83 9.83 6.06
N GLY A 338 6.17 10.78 6.93
CA GLY A 338 6.10 10.60 8.38
C GLY A 338 4.67 10.44 8.91
N ALA A 339 3.66 10.72 8.09
CA ALA A 339 2.26 10.43 8.37
C ALA A 339 1.87 8.96 8.14
N PHE A 340 2.66 8.20 7.39
CA PHE A 340 2.30 6.82 7.02
C PHE A 340 2.18 5.96 8.29
N TRP A 341 1.29 4.99 8.26
CA TRP A 341 1.16 4.00 9.32
C TRP A 341 2.04 2.81 9.04
N TRP A 342 2.75 2.37 10.06
CA TRP A 342 3.39 1.06 10.09
C TRP A 342 2.48 0.12 10.87
N VAL A 343 1.92 -0.87 10.18
CA VAL A 343 1.12 -1.95 10.75
C VAL A 343 2.02 -3.17 10.84
N VAL A 344 2.37 -3.54 12.08
CA VAL A 344 3.42 -4.52 12.36
C VAL A 344 2.81 -5.78 12.97
N ARG A 345 3.19 -6.94 12.41
CA ARG A 345 2.89 -8.28 12.93
C ARG A 345 4.16 -9.07 13.14
N ARG A 346 4.29 -9.63 14.34
CA ARG A 346 5.34 -10.60 14.69
C ARG A 346 4.73 -11.98 14.61
N VAL A 347 5.12 -12.74 13.60
CA VAL A 347 4.63 -14.11 13.44
C VAL A 347 5.58 -15.04 14.19
N ARG A 348 5.05 -15.82 15.12
CA ARG A 348 5.80 -16.83 15.85
C ARG A 348 5.43 -18.20 15.32
N PRO A 349 6.32 -19.21 15.44
CA PRO A 349 6.00 -20.58 15.01
C PRO A 349 4.73 -21.17 15.64
N ALA A 350 4.31 -20.68 16.80
CA ALA A 350 3.09 -21.10 17.49
C ALA A 350 1.80 -20.40 17.00
N ASP A 351 1.92 -19.39 16.14
CA ASP A 351 0.79 -18.63 15.58
C ASP A 351 0.29 -19.23 14.26
N VAL A 352 0.96 -20.27 13.76
CA VAL A 352 0.57 -21.04 12.57
C VAL A 352 -0.35 -22.20 13.04
N PRO A 353 -1.61 -22.28 12.55
CA PRO A 353 -2.53 -23.37 12.90
C PRO A 353 -2.01 -24.77 12.60
#